data_AF-J3DBF0-F1
#
_entry.id   AF-J3DBF0-F1
#
_cell.length_a   1.000
_cell.length_b   1.000
_cell.length_c   1.000
_cell.angle_alpha   90.00
_cell.angle_beta   90.00
_cell.angle_gamma   90.00
#
_symmetry.space_group_name_H-M   'P 1'
#
loop_
_entity.id
_entity.type
_entity.pdbx_description
1 polymer ?
#
loop_
_entity_poly.entity_id
_entity_poly.type
_entity_poly.pdbx_seq_one_letter_code
_entity_poly.pdbx_strand_id
1 'polypeptide(L)' 'VLQSWADGEWFVKRPTLADKISLRVFKVTGETNTDDLSPAPDAWISNQIPKHLFLKISIHHPLDWDRQRSGRRG' A
#
# COMPACT_ATOMS: atom_id res chain seq x y z
N VAL A 1 -3.59 27.01 -21.30
CA VAL A 1 -2.71 26.18 -20.44
C VAL A 1 -2.13 26.99 -19.29
N LEU A 2 -1.39 28.08 -19.54
CA LEU A 2 -0.81 28.92 -18.46
C LEU A 2 -1.84 29.47 -17.47
N GLN A 3 -2.96 30.04 -17.96
CA GLN A 3 -4.03 30.53 -17.08
C GLN A 3 -4.66 29.40 -16.24
N SER A 4 -4.96 28.25 -16.86
CA SER A 4 -5.46 27.05 -16.17
C SER A 4 -4.49 26.53 -15.08
N TRP A 5 -3.18 26.69 -15.26
CA TRP A 5 -2.18 26.38 -14.23
C TRP A 5 -2.18 27.41 -13.11
N ALA A 6 -2.25 28.70 -13.46
CA ALA A 6 -2.34 29.81 -12.50
C ALA A 6 -3.61 29.73 -11.65
N ASP A 7 -4.74 29.37 -12.27
CA ASP A 7 -6.04 29.17 -11.61
C ASP A 7 -6.09 27.85 -10.79
N GLY A 8 -5.02 27.05 -10.81
CA GLY A 8 -4.93 25.83 -10.02
C GLY A 8 -5.92 24.74 -10.45
N GLU A 9 -6.39 24.75 -11.70
CA GLU A 9 -7.43 23.83 -12.16
C GLU A 9 -7.03 22.35 -12.00
N TRP A 10 -5.73 22.04 -12.09
CA TRP A 10 -5.19 20.70 -11.87
C TRP A 10 -5.44 20.16 -10.45
N PHE A 11 -5.63 21.05 -9.47
CA PHE A 11 -5.96 20.74 -8.08
C PHE A 11 -7.47 20.81 -7.84
N VAL A 12 -8.11 21.90 -8.26
CA VAL A 12 -9.54 22.15 -7.98
C VAL A 12 -10.46 21.16 -8.69
N LYS A 13 -10.05 20.63 -9.85
CA LYS A 13 -10.82 19.59 -10.56
C LYS A 13 -10.72 18.20 -9.91
N ARG A 14 -9.85 17.99 -8.92
CA ARG A 14 -9.74 16.71 -8.21
C ARG A 14 -10.90 16.57 -7.23
N PRO A 15 -11.45 15.36 -7.04
CA PRO A 15 -12.46 15.12 -6.02
C PRO A 15 -11.94 15.57 -4.65
N THR A 16 -12.80 16.23 -3.87
CA THR A 16 -12.50 16.58 -2.49
C THR A 16 -12.38 15.32 -1.63
N LEU A 17 -11.58 15.39 -0.58
CA LEU A 17 -11.48 14.29 0.39
C LEU A 17 -12.84 14.11 1.07
N ALA A 18 -13.29 12.86 1.23
CA ALA A 18 -14.51 12.57 1.96
C ALA A 18 -14.35 12.90 3.45
N ASP A 19 -15.40 13.45 4.07
CA ASP A 19 -15.42 13.77 5.52
C ASP A 19 -15.20 12.54 6.40
N LYS A 20 -15.51 11.34 5.89
CA LYS A 20 -15.30 10.06 6.57
C LYS A 20 -14.81 9.01 5.58
N ILE A 21 -13.72 8.33 5.94
CA ILE A 21 -13.15 7.22 5.17
C ILE A 21 -13.30 5.93 5.98
N SER A 22 -14.11 5.00 5.50
CA SER A 22 -14.26 3.67 6.09
C SER A 22 -13.16 2.74 5.56
N LEU A 23 -12.28 2.28 6.44
CA LEU A 23 -11.17 1.39 6.11
C LEU A 23 -11.20 0.12 6.97
N ARG A 24 -10.53 -0.94 6.52
CA ARG A 24 -10.27 -2.13 7.33
C ARG A 24 -8.86 -2.08 7.87
N VAL A 25 -8.71 -2.33 9.16
CA VAL A 25 -7.39 -2.36 9.82
C VAL A 25 -6.64 -3.61 9.36
N PHE A 26 -5.49 -3.40 8.72
CA PHE A 26 -4.47 -4.43 8.52
C PHE A 26 -3.38 -4.21 9.56
N LYS A 27 -3.40 -5.00 10.63
CA LYS A 27 -2.44 -4.88 11.73
C LYS A 27 -1.24 -5.79 11.47
N VAL A 28 -0.05 -5.20 11.44
CA VAL A 28 1.22 -5.92 11.55
C VAL A 28 1.62 -5.93 13.02
N THR A 29 1.89 -7.11 13.58
CA THR A 29 2.34 -7.25 14.97
C THR A 29 3.84 -7.03 15.08
N GLY A 30 4.30 -6.42 16.17
CA GLY A 30 5.72 -6.15 16.39
C GLY A 30 6.13 -4.76 15.87
N GLU A 31 7.41 -4.60 15.61
CA GLU A 31 7.96 -3.40 15.00
C GLU A 31 7.83 -3.48 13.47
N THR A 32 7.52 -2.36 12.82
CA THR A 32 7.60 -2.23 11.36
C THR A 32 8.64 -1.18 11.02
N ASN A 33 9.67 -1.58 10.29
CA ASN A 33 10.72 -0.72 9.78
C ASN A 33 10.58 -0.54 8.25
N THR A 34 11.40 0.34 7.67
CA THR A 34 11.37 0.66 6.23
C THR A 34 11.81 -0.52 5.35
N ASP A 35 12.72 -1.37 5.83
CA ASP A 35 13.23 -2.53 5.10
C ASP A 35 12.17 -3.62 4.96
N ASP A 36 11.28 -3.78 5.96
CA ASP A 36 10.11 -4.67 5.90
C ASP A 36 9.18 -4.31 4.74
N LEU A 37 9.05 -3.00 4.50
CA LEU A 37 8.22 -2.45 3.44
C LEU A 37 9.01 -2.16 2.16
N SER A 38 10.33 -2.28 2.14
CA SER A 38 11.18 -1.94 0.99
C SER A 38 12.61 -2.42 1.21
N PRO A 39 12.90 -3.71 1.01
CA PRO A 39 14.20 -4.28 1.31
C PRO A 39 15.31 -3.63 0.49
N ALA A 40 16.42 -3.28 1.14
CA ALA A 40 17.59 -2.70 0.49
C ALA A 40 18.17 -3.56 -0.66
N PRO A 41 18.23 -4.90 -0.58
CA PRO A 41 18.71 -5.75 -1.68
C PRO A 41 17.89 -5.63 -2.97
N ASP A 42 16.63 -5.18 -2.86
CA ASP A 42 15.69 -5.03 -3.97
C ASP A 42 15.49 -3.58 -4.41
N ALA A 43 16.31 -2.66 -3.92
CA ALA A 43 16.23 -1.23 -4.26
C ALA A 43 16.41 -0.97 -5.76
N TRP A 44 17.14 -1.83 -6.47
CA TRP A 44 17.39 -1.71 -7.91
C TRP A 44 16.15 -2.00 -8.78
N ILE A 45 15.15 -2.74 -8.27
CA ILE A 45 13.84 -2.95 -8.92
C ILE A 45 12.76 -2.01 -8.39
N SER A 46 13.10 -1.00 -7.59
CA SER A 46 12.12 -0.04 -7.05
C SER A 46 11.28 0.64 -8.15
N ASN A 47 11.86 0.83 -9.33
CA ASN A 47 11.16 1.36 -10.51
C ASN A 47 10.17 0.34 -11.16
N GLN A 48 10.21 -0.94 -10.78
CA GLN A 48 9.31 -2.00 -11.23
C GLN A 48 8.21 -2.24 -10.18
N ILE A 49 7.26 -1.29 -10.11
CA ILE A 49 6.22 -1.19 -9.07
C ILE A 49 5.51 -2.52 -8.75
N PRO A 50 5.03 -3.32 -9.74
CA PRO A 50 4.34 -4.57 -9.42
C PRO A 50 5.26 -5.61 -8.77
N LYS A 51 6.49 -5.76 -9.25
CA LYS A 51 7.46 -6.76 -8.75
C LYS A 51 7.95 -6.42 -7.35
N HIS A 52 8.20 -5.15 -7.10
CA HIS A 52 8.67 -4.66 -5.81
C HIS A 52 7.62 -4.86 -4.71
N LEU A 53 6.32 -4.78 -5.02
CA LEU A 53 5.24 -4.97 -4.05
C LEU A 53 5.07 -6.42 -3.58
N PHE A 54 5.22 -7.40 -4.49
CA PHE A 54 5.02 -8.82 -4.16
C PHE A 54 6.02 -9.36 -3.13
N LEU A 55 7.23 -8.80 -3.08
CA LEU A 55 8.30 -9.28 -2.23
C LEU A 55 8.17 -8.83 -0.76
N LYS A 56 7.55 -7.66 -0.52
CA LYS A 56 7.51 -6.96 0.78
C LYS A 56 6.61 -7.61 1.83
N ILE A 57 5.54 -8.28 1.41
CA ILE A 57 4.60 -8.92 2.35
C ILE A 57 5.14 -10.27 2.88
N SER A 58 6.17 -10.82 2.24
CA SER A 58 6.66 -12.18 2.53
C SER A 58 7.67 -12.24 3.68
N ILE A 59 8.39 -11.14 3.97
CA ILE A 59 9.64 -11.18 4.75
C ILE A 59 9.41 -11.19 6.28
N HIS A 60 8.26 -10.69 6.76
CA HIS A 60 7.94 -10.67 8.20
C HIS A 60 6.65 -11.40 8.59
N HIS A 61 6.03 -12.13 7.66
CA HIS A 61 4.82 -12.90 7.99
C HIS A 61 4.81 -14.30 7.36
N PRO A 62 5.70 -15.22 7.75
CA PRO A 62 5.43 -16.62 7.51
C PRO A 62 4.19 -17.00 8.35
N LEU A 63 3.07 -17.30 7.66
CA LEU A 63 1.85 -17.97 8.15
C LEU A 63 0.73 -17.09 8.76
N ASP A 64 -0.34 -16.88 7.97
CA ASP A 64 -1.74 -16.97 8.44
C ASP A 64 -2.79 -16.87 7.31
N TRP A 65 -2.37 -16.65 6.06
CA TRP A 65 -3.28 -16.64 4.90
C TRP A 65 -4.11 -17.93 4.77
N ASP A 66 -3.51 -19.10 5.06
CA ASP A 66 -4.21 -20.39 5.03
C ASP A 66 -5.14 -20.61 6.24
N ARG A 67 -4.88 -19.97 7.39
CA ARG A 67 -5.70 -20.15 8.59
C ARG A 67 -7.06 -19.46 8.45
N GLN A 68 -7.12 -18.33 7.72
CA GLN A 68 -8.37 -17.58 7.49
C GLN A 68 -9.34 -18.21 6.47
N ARG A 69 -8.90 -19.16 5.61
CA ARG A 69 -9.81 -19.91 4.71
C ARG A 69 -10.43 -21.15 5.34
N SER A 70 -9.81 -21.70 6.39
CA SER A 70 -10.25 -22.97 7.00
C SER A 70 -11.58 -22.88 7.76
N GLY A 71 -12.11 -21.67 8.03
CA GLY A 71 -13.40 -21.45 8.70
C GLY A 71 -14.64 -21.44 7.79
N ARG A 72 -14.51 -21.77 6.49
CA ARG A 72 -15.65 -21.83 5.54
C ARG A 72 -15.79 -23.19 4.83
N ARG A 73 -15.57 -24.27 5.58
CA ARG A 73 -16.09 -25.60 5.22
C ARG A 73 -16.79 -26.20 6.44
N GLY A 74 -17.99 -25.69 6.68
CA GLY A 74 -19.10 -26.40 7.31
C GLY A 74 -20.22 -26.47 6.29
#